data_AF-A0A419WI57-F1
#
_entry.id   AF-A0A419WI57-F1
#
_cell.length_a   1.000
_cell.length_b   1.000
_cell.length_c   1.000
_cell.angle_alpha   90.00
_cell.angle_beta   90.00
_cell.angle_gamma   90.00
#
_symmetry.space_group_name_H-M   'P 1'
#
loop_
_entity.id
_entity.type
_entity.pdbx_description
1 polymer ?
#
loop_
_entity_poly.entity_id
_entity_poly.type
_entity_poly.pdbx_seq_one_letter_code
_entity_poly.pdbx_strand_id
1 'polypeptide(L)'
;MLTKDLLRVSRAGGGYHPQFADRSHRPLAARVIGTYQGHVGEQRGELEDALESLERESDDFKLVRGFAALLEREATFETDAEIEPERARTAAFEAAEAVGVVDEDDRAVALIRAAEPLEVSADDLERALYADLEDRQVLAGVEPRWDPDGLLDQYNLSLAQTALFDATEVRVRSSDPKALVSAIKRLRLMYEIRRPNDEIRRPNDETRTGSADLASDREVVVTGPTHLFRATRRYGTRFARLLRTVASAESWYLEATIDDRGTERTLELSHADPVAVPDAEPVTDVQFDSGVEADFAARIENLDLDWRLVREPEPLATGTRVMIPDFAFEYDHGVPDVDAVDSGAGSASRDRDFRVYLEIMGFWTPDYVKKKLAQLEGLEDVDLLVAVDESLGVGEEIAARDHRAIPYSGSVRVKDVVDVLQEYERDLVAESAAALPAELVPEDDVVGLESLAARHGVSADALAAKTFPEHERVGRTLVRPGVLEALAAKIEPGMALGEVESILEERGLSDSSALLSQLGYRVEWEGLGGGTVVER
;
A
#
# COMPACT_ATOMS: atom_id res chain seq x y z
N MET A 1 1.76 9.93 18.68
CA MET A 1 3.06 9.64 19.35
C MET A 1 3.45 10.76 20.29
N LEU A 2 3.97 10.44 21.47
CA LEU A 2 4.46 11.44 22.44
C LEU A 2 5.93 11.78 22.16
N THR A 3 6.45 12.81 22.83
CA THR A 3 7.90 13.07 22.88
C THR A 3 8.57 12.16 23.92
N LYS A 4 9.89 11.93 23.79
CA LYS A 4 10.63 11.08 24.74
C LYS A 4 10.65 11.62 26.16
N ASP A 5 10.52 12.93 26.35
CA ASP A 5 10.49 13.54 27.69
C ASP A 5 9.22 13.15 28.46
N LEU A 6 8.13 12.91 27.73
CA LEU A 6 6.85 12.43 28.25
C LEU A 6 6.75 10.90 28.32
N LEU A 7 7.81 10.16 27.94
CA LEU A 7 7.81 8.71 28.01
C LEU A 7 7.76 8.25 29.48
N ARG A 8 6.68 7.52 29.82
CA ARG A 8 6.46 6.86 31.10
C ARG A 8 6.73 5.36 30.96
N VAL A 9 7.92 4.92 31.35
CA VAL A 9 8.37 3.51 31.29
C VAL A 9 9.05 3.09 32.60
N SER A 10 8.68 1.91 33.10
CA SER A 10 9.37 1.24 34.20
C SER A 10 10.48 0.35 33.65
N ARG A 11 11.62 0.36 34.34
CA ARG A 11 12.82 -0.45 34.03
C ARG A 11 13.06 -1.56 35.05
N ALA A 12 12.05 -1.83 35.89
CA ALA A 12 12.13 -2.83 36.94
C ALA A 12 12.39 -4.23 36.33
N GLY A 13 13.19 -5.05 37.02
CA GLY A 13 13.48 -6.42 36.58
C GLY A 13 14.29 -6.55 35.29
N GLY A 14 14.82 -5.46 34.73
CA GLY A 14 15.57 -5.48 33.47
C GLY A 14 14.73 -5.27 32.21
N GLY A 15 13.39 -5.29 32.33
CA GLY A 15 12.48 -5.03 31.22
C GLY A 15 12.31 -3.55 30.86
N TYR A 16 11.44 -3.28 29.88
CA TYR A 16 11.05 -1.95 29.42
C TYR A 16 9.53 -1.87 29.30
N HIS A 17 8.86 -1.47 30.39
CA HIS A 17 7.41 -1.60 30.55
C HIS A 17 6.72 -0.23 30.52
N PRO A 18 5.98 0.11 29.44
CA PRO A 18 5.14 1.30 29.41
C PRO A 18 4.19 1.35 30.60
N GLN A 19 4.06 2.52 31.23
CA GLN A 19 3.10 2.76 32.31
C GLN A 19 1.83 3.31 31.69
N PHE A 20 0.97 2.41 31.24
CA PHE A 20 -0.29 2.76 30.58
C PHE A 20 -1.24 3.50 31.51
N ALA A 21 -2.05 4.37 30.93
CA ALA A 21 -3.23 4.91 31.58
C ALA A 21 -4.34 3.85 31.60
N ASP A 22 -5.09 3.83 32.69
CA ASP A 22 -6.23 2.96 32.89
C ASP A 22 -7.50 3.78 33.16
N ARG A 23 -8.61 3.10 33.40
CA ARG A 23 -9.91 3.73 33.66
C ARG A 23 -9.91 4.70 34.85
N SER A 24 -9.02 4.54 35.83
CA SER A 24 -8.93 5.47 36.97
C SER A 24 -8.44 6.87 36.55
N HIS A 25 -7.78 6.97 35.40
CA HIS A 25 -7.29 8.22 34.83
C HIS A 25 -8.34 8.95 33.96
N ARG A 26 -9.49 8.33 33.69
CA ARG A 26 -10.58 8.93 32.90
C ARG A 26 -11.04 10.30 33.43
N PRO A 27 -11.21 10.52 34.76
CA PRO A 27 -11.57 11.84 35.27
C PRO A 27 -10.50 12.90 34.95
N LEU A 28 -9.21 12.53 35.00
CA LEU A 28 -8.13 13.44 34.62
C LEU A 28 -8.20 13.78 33.14
N ALA A 29 -8.38 12.78 32.26
CA ALA A 29 -8.55 13.01 30.82
C ALA A 29 -9.73 13.96 30.53
N ALA A 30 -10.88 13.76 31.19
CA ALA A 30 -12.04 14.64 31.06
C ALA A 30 -11.75 16.08 31.54
N ARG A 31 -10.97 16.25 32.63
CA ARG A 31 -10.55 17.57 33.10
C ARG A 31 -9.65 18.27 32.08
N VAL A 32 -8.66 17.58 31.51
CA VAL A 32 -7.78 18.19 30.48
C VAL A 32 -8.58 18.61 29.25
N ILE A 33 -9.48 17.76 28.76
CA ILE A 33 -10.39 18.10 27.64
C ILE A 33 -11.23 19.34 27.99
N GLY A 34 -11.84 19.35 29.18
CA GLY A 34 -12.65 20.48 29.66
C GLY A 34 -11.85 21.77 29.82
N THR A 35 -10.58 21.67 30.21
CA THR A 35 -9.67 22.82 30.27
C THR A 35 -9.49 23.42 28.89
N TYR A 36 -9.16 22.63 27.85
CA TYR A 36 -9.06 23.15 26.48
C TYR A 36 -10.38 23.78 26.00
N GLN A 37 -11.51 23.09 26.20
CA GLN A 37 -12.82 23.58 25.77
C GLN A 37 -13.24 24.88 26.48
N GLY A 38 -12.85 25.03 27.74
CA GLY A 38 -13.16 26.22 28.55
C GLY A 38 -12.29 27.44 28.25
N HIS A 39 -11.17 27.29 27.52
CA HIS A 39 -10.26 28.38 27.17
C HIS A 39 -10.34 28.76 25.69
N VAL A 40 -11.34 28.28 24.94
CA VAL A 40 -11.59 28.76 23.58
C VAL A 40 -11.92 30.25 23.64
N GLY A 41 -11.14 31.05 22.90
CA GLY A 41 -11.18 32.51 22.94
C GLY A 41 -10.23 33.17 23.95
N GLU A 42 -9.53 32.40 24.79
CA GLU A 42 -8.54 32.91 25.73
C GLU A 42 -7.11 32.77 25.19
N GLN A 43 -6.15 33.46 25.81
CA GLN A 43 -4.74 33.37 25.45
C GLN A 43 -4.15 32.01 25.83
N ARG A 44 -3.19 31.55 25.03
CA ARG A 44 -2.46 30.30 25.22
C ARG A 44 -1.82 30.22 26.60
N GLY A 45 -1.26 31.31 27.11
CA GLY A 45 -0.66 31.38 28.45
C GLY A 45 -1.65 31.06 29.57
N GLU A 46 -2.90 31.53 29.46
CA GLU A 46 -3.93 31.23 30.46
C GLU A 46 -4.30 29.74 30.45
N LEU A 47 -4.37 29.14 29.26
CA LEU A 47 -4.54 27.70 29.10
C LEU A 47 -3.36 26.94 29.72
N GLU A 48 -2.13 27.36 29.44
CA GLU A 48 -0.91 26.73 29.98
C GLU A 48 -0.85 26.83 31.51
N ASP A 49 -1.21 27.98 32.09
CA ASP A 49 -1.32 28.18 33.54
C ASP A 49 -2.39 27.28 34.18
N ALA A 50 -3.54 27.11 33.51
CA ALA A 50 -4.60 26.22 33.95
C ALA A 50 -4.18 24.74 33.89
N LEU A 51 -3.45 24.34 32.85
CA LEU A 51 -2.87 23.01 32.72
C LEU A 51 -1.78 22.77 33.76
N GLU A 52 -0.93 23.74 34.05
CA GLU A 52 0.09 23.65 35.10
C GLU A 52 -0.53 23.53 36.49
N SER A 53 -1.65 24.23 36.73
CA SER A 53 -2.43 24.07 37.96
C SER A 53 -2.99 22.65 38.10
N LEU A 54 -3.49 22.08 37.00
CA LEU A 54 -3.94 20.69 36.94
C LEU A 54 -2.79 19.68 37.16
N GLU A 55 -1.59 19.97 36.64
CA GLU A 55 -0.38 19.18 36.90
C GLU A 55 -0.04 19.11 38.39
N ARG A 56 -0.13 20.25 39.10
CA ARG A 56 0.18 20.33 40.55
C ARG A 56 -0.80 19.54 41.41
N GLU A 57 -2.04 19.37 40.95
CA GLU A 57 -3.06 18.58 41.63
C GLU A 57 -3.01 17.08 41.32
N SER A 58 -2.28 16.69 40.27
CA SER A 58 -2.16 15.30 39.82
C SER A 58 -0.91 14.64 40.40
N ASP A 59 -1.03 13.37 40.80
CA ASP A 59 0.11 12.57 41.24
C ASP A 59 1.06 12.22 40.06
N ASP A 60 0.62 12.39 38.81
CA ASP A 60 1.39 12.10 37.60
C ASP A 60 1.36 13.26 36.61
N PHE A 61 2.27 14.22 36.79
CA PHE A 61 2.40 15.39 35.90
C PHE A 61 2.71 15.00 34.45
N LYS A 62 3.44 13.89 34.22
CA LYS A 62 3.77 13.43 32.86
C LYS A 62 2.53 12.95 32.12
N LEU A 63 1.57 12.36 32.83
CA LEU A 63 0.31 11.97 32.24
C LEU A 63 -0.53 13.17 31.82
N VAL A 64 -0.61 14.22 32.66
CA VAL A 64 -1.30 15.48 32.31
C VAL A 64 -0.69 16.08 31.04
N ARG A 65 0.63 16.24 31.01
CA ARG A 65 1.37 16.73 29.83
C ARG A 65 1.16 15.84 28.60
N GLY A 66 1.09 14.53 28.82
CA GLY A 66 0.81 13.56 27.77
C GLY A 66 -0.56 13.77 27.12
N PHE A 67 -1.60 13.97 27.93
CA PHE A 67 -2.94 14.29 27.42
C PHE A 67 -2.99 15.66 26.76
N ALA A 68 -2.40 16.69 27.37
CA ALA A 68 -2.33 18.03 26.80
C ALA A 68 -1.63 18.04 25.44
N ALA A 69 -0.47 17.38 25.31
CA ALA A 69 0.27 17.29 24.06
C ALA A 69 -0.48 16.54 22.94
N LEU A 70 -1.46 15.70 23.26
CA LEU A 70 -2.34 15.08 22.27
C LEU A 70 -3.44 16.02 21.83
N LEU A 71 -4.05 16.75 22.77
CA LEU A 71 -5.12 17.72 22.50
C LEU A 71 -4.62 18.98 21.81
N GLU A 72 -3.40 19.43 22.11
CA GLU A 72 -2.76 20.57 21.43
C GLU A 72 -2.67 20.37 19.92
N ARG A 73 -2.61 19.12 19.44
CA ARG A 73 -2.60 18.80 17.99
C ARG A 73 -3.97 18.93 17.33
N GLU A 74 -5.02 18.90 18.13
CA GLU A 74 -6.41 19.10 17.72
C GLU A 74 -6.89 20.54 18.05
N ALA A 75 -5.96 21.40 18.46
CA ALA A 75 -6.20 22.80 18.78
C ALA A 75 -5.68 23.72 17.66
N THR A 76 -6.40 24.80 17.39
CA THR A 76 -6.02 25.85 16.44
C THR A 76 -5.74 27.12 17.21
N PHE A 77 -4.52 27.64 17.08
CA PHE A 77 -4.09 28.89 17.68
C PHE A 77 -3.94 29.96 16.61
N GLU A 78 -4.42 31.17 16.89
CA GLU A 78 -4.39 32.28 15.97
C GLU A 78 -3.78 33.52 16.63
N THR A 79 -3.10 34.32 15.83
CA THR A 79 -2.70 35.67 16.20
C THR A 79 -3.91 36.59 16.03
N ASP A 80 -4.60 36.90 17.12
CA ASP A 80 -5.73 37.83 17.13
C ASP A 80 -5.23 39.27 17.24
N ALA A 81 -5.06 39.93 16.09
CA ALA A 81 -4.63 41.31 16.01
C ALA A 81 -5.24 42.02 14.79
N GLU A 82 -5.72 43.25 14.98
CA GLU A 82 -6.28 44.10 13.92
C GLU A 82 -5.21 44.60 12.93
N ILE A 83 -3.95 44.61 13.36
CA ILE A 83 -2.78 44.92 12.55
C ILE A 83 -1.67 43.89 12.77
N GLU A 84 -0.90 43.63 11.73
CA GLU A 84 0.29 42.78 11.80
C GLU A 84 1.24 43.22 12.94
N PRO A 85 1.58 42.34 13.90
CA PRO A 85 2.39 42.69 15.07
C PRO A 85 3.74 43.33 14.75
N GLU A 86 4.40 42.90 13.68
CA GLU A 86 5.66 43.53 13.23
C GLU A 86 5.45 45.00 12.87
N ARG A 87 4.38 45.31 12.12
CA ARG A 87 4.03 46.68 11.72
C ARG A 87 3.61 47.54 12.90
N ALA A 88 2.88 46.95 13.86
CA ALA A 88 2.53 47.62 15.12
C ALA A 88 3.79 48.00 15.91
N ARG A 89 4.75 47.07 16.06
CA ARG A 89 6.02 47.30 16.75
C ARG A 89 6.86 48.38 16.08
N THR A 90 6.98 48.37 14.75
CA THR A 90 7.73 49.41 14.02
C THR A 90 7.15 50.79 14.29
N ALA A 91 5.84 50.98 14.10
CA ALA A 91 5.21 52.27 14.30
C ALA A 91 5.31 52.74 15.76
N ALA A 92 5.06 51.85 16.71
CA ALA A 92 5.12 52.17 18.13
C ALA A 92 6.53 52.57 18.59
N PHE A 93 7.57 51.86 18.14
CA PHE A 93 8.94 52.14 18.55
C PHE A 93 9.53 53.38 17.88
N GLU A 94 9.21 53.65 16.60
CA GLU A 94 9.57 54.91 15.94
C GLU A 94 8.89 56.11 16.62
N ALA A 95 7.60 55.99 16.95
CA ALA A 95 6.89 57.04 17.68
C ALA A 95 7.45 57.23 19.09
N ALA A 96 7.81 56.14 19.78
CA ALA A 96 8.41 56.20 21.11
C ALA A 96 9.79 56.88 21.10
N GLU A 97 10.62 56.62 20.08
CA GLU A 97 11.89 57.32 19.89
C GLU A 97 11.67 58.83 19.67
N ALA A 98 10.71 59.19 18.82
CA ALA A 98 10.42 60.58 18.49
C ALA A 98 9.81 61.38 19.65
N VAL A 99 9.02 60.73 20.51
CA VAL A 99 8.47 61.31 21.74
C VAL A 99 9.54 61.39 22.83
N GLY A 100 10.43 60.40 22.90
CA GLY A 100 11.43 60.27 23.96
C GLY A 100 10.83 59.74 25.26
N VAL A 101 10.10 58.62 25.19
CA VAL A 101 9.29 58.08 26.29
C VAL A 101 10.11 57.82 27.55
N VAL A 102 9.80 58.52 28.65
CA VAL A 102 10.39 58.29 29.98
C VAL A 102 9.36 58.03 31.07
N ASP A 103 8.07 58.29 30.81
CA ASP A 103 6.95 58.01 31.71
C ASP A 103 5.69 57.51 30.96
N GLU A 104 4.60 57.28 31.71
CA GLU A 104 3.34 56.73 31.17
C GLU A 104 2.59 57.74 30.29
N ASP A 105 2.71 59.03 30.56
CA ASP A 105 2.05 60.07 29.74
C ASP A 105 2.72 60.14 28.36
N ASP A 106 4.05 60.09 28.32
CA ASP A 106 4.81 59.98 27.07
C ASP A 106 4.46 58.71 26.29
N ARG A 107 4.30 57.58 27.00
CA ARG A 107 3.92 56.29 26.41
C ARG A 107 2.56 56.37 25.73
N ALA A 108 1.55 56.94 26.39
CA ALA A 108 0.24 57.13 25.81
C ALA A 108 0.30 58.02 24.55
N VAL A 109 1.10 59.10 24.58
CA VAL A 109 1.31 59.97 23.42
C VAL A 109 1.98 59.22 22.26
N ALA A 110 2.98 58.37 22.54
CA ALA A 110 3.66 57.58 21.52
C ALA A 110 2.71 56.57 20.85
N LEU A 111 1.89 55.86 21.62
CA LEU A 111 0.89 54.91 21.09
C LEU A 111 -0.16 55.61 20.23
N ILE A 112 -0.69 56.76 20.66
CA ILE A 112 -1.63 57.56 19.87
C ILE A 112 -1.00 58.00 18.54
N ARG A 113 0.24 58.51 18.58
CA ARG A 113 0.97 58.93 17.37
C ARG A 113 1.27 57.78 16.42
N ALA A 114 1.54 56.59 16.94
CA ALA A 114 1.80 55.40 16.15
C ALA A 114 0.51 54.84 15.52
N ALA A 115 -0.61 54.94 16.21
CA ALA A 115 -1.89 54.38 15.77
C ALA A 115 -2.55 55.22 14.66
N GLU A 116 -2.37 56.55 14.69
CA GLU A 116 -3.02 57.48 13.73
C GLU A 116 -2.69 57.16 12.24
N PRO A 117 -1.43 56.95 11.82
CA PRO A 117 -1.12 56.57 10.43
C PRO A 117 -1.57 55.16 10.03
N LEU A 118 -1.89 54.32 11.02
CA LEU A 118 -2.29 52.93 10.84
C LEU A 118 -3.82 52.76 10.86
N GLU A 119 -4.57 53.83 11.12
CA GLU A 119 -6.04 53.86 11.18
C GLU A 119 -6.65 52.87 12.20
N VAL A 120 -5.92 52.58 13.28
CA VAL A 120 -6.36 51.75 14.41
C VAL A 120 -6.42 52.58 15.70
N SER A 121 -7.05 52.07 16.76
CA SER A 121 -6.97 52.74 18.07
C SER A 121 -5.61 52.48 18.74
N ALA A 122 -5.22 53.36 19.69
CA ALA A 122 -4.01 53.15 20.48
C ALA A 122 -4.08 51.84 21.29
N ASP A 123 -5.28 51.46 21.76
CA ASP A 123 -5.49 50.21 22.49
C ASP A 123 -5.36 48.99 21.57
N ASP A 124 -5.87 49.05 20.34
CA ASP A 124 -5.75 47.97 19.35
C ASP A 124 -4.30 47.79 18.90
N LEU A 125 -3.59 48.91 18.68
CA LEU A 125 -2.16 48.92 18.39
C LEU A 125 -1.37 48.29 19.55
N GLU A 126 -1.66 48.68 20.80
CA GLU A 126 -0.99 48.17 21.99
C GLU A 126 -1.18 46.65 22.14
N ARG A 127 -2.41 46.15 21.94
CA ARG A 127 -2.70 44.71 21.96
C ARG A 127 -1.96 43.96 20.85
N ALA A 128 -1.86 44.56 19.66
CA ALA A 128 -1.21 43.95 18.50
C ALA A 128 0.31 43.79 18.66
N LEU A 129 0.99 44.61 19.49
CA LEU A 129 2.47 44.64 19.57
C LEU A 129 3.14 43.26 19.69
N TYR A 130 2.52 42.36 20.45
CA TYR A 130 3.09 41.06 20.79
C TYR A 130 2.07 39.92 20.66
N ALA A 131 0.98 40.12 19.93
CA ALA A 131 -0.04 39.09 19.71
C ALA A 131 0.52 37.87 18.93
N ASP A 132 1.69 38.02 18.29
CA ASP A 132 2.44 36.96 17.61
C ASP A 132 3.29 36.08 18.53
N LEU A 133 3.45 36.42 19.81
CA LEU A 133 4.13 35.54 20.77
C LEU A 133 3.24 34.32 21.07
N GLU A 134 3.83 33.11 21.09
CA GLU A 134 3.08 31.85 21.32
C GLU A 134 2.15 31.96 22.54
N ASP A 135 2.67 32.42 23.68
CA ASP A 135 1.94 32.63 24.94
C ASP A 135 0.72 33.55 24.82
N ARG A 136 0.72 34.48 23.86
CA ARG A 136 -0.36 35.47 23.63
C ARG A 136 -1.28 35.12 22.46
N GLN A 137 -0.99 34.05 21.72
CA GLN A 137 -1.91 33.56 20.70
C GLN A 137 -3.21 33.11 21.35
N VAL A 138 -4.32 33.28 20.64
CA VAL A 138 -5.64 32.91 21.14
C VAL A 138 -5.95 31.48 20.69
N LEU A 139 -6.52 30.67 21.58
CA LEU A 139 -7.10 29.38 21.21
C LEU A 139 -8.39 29.61 20.42
N ALA A 140 -8.30 29.63 19.09
CA ALA A 140 -9.45 29.88 18.20
C ALA A 140 -10.46 28.73 18.20
N GLY A 141 -9.98 27.50 18.37
CA GLY A 141 -10.86 26.34 18.45
C GLY A 141 -10.12 25.08 18.87
N VAL A 142 -10.89 24.14 19.43
CA VAL A 142 -10.43 22.79 19.73
C VAL A 142 -11.53 21.80 19.36
N GLU A 143 -11.19 20.82 18.54
CA GLU A 143 -12.12 19.77 18.10
C GLU A 143 -11.55 18.41 18.48
N PRO A 144 -11.61 18.00 19.77
CA PRO A 144 -11.07 16.72 20.20
C PRO A 144 -11.79 15.59 19.46
N ARG A 145 -11.03 14.80 18.70
CA ARG A 145 -11.55 13.59 18.03
C ARG A 145 -11.98 12.52 19.01
N TRP A 146 -11.41 12.55 20.21
CA TRP A 146 -11.59 11.54 21.24
C TRP A 146 -12.38 12.09 22.41
N ASP A 147 -13.30 11.27 22.92
CA ASP A 147 -13.86 11.46 24.26
C ASP A 147 -12.81 11.09 25.34
N PRO A 148 -13.11 11.23 26.64
CA PRO A 148 -12.14 10.88 27.68
C PRO A 148 -11.62 9.45 27.61
N ASP A 149 -12.42 8.48 27.18
CA ASP A 149 -12.00 7.07 27.08
C ASP A 149 -11.10 6.87 25.85
N GLY A 150 -11.48 7.43 24.70
CA GLY A 150 -10.65 7.42 23.49
C GLY A 150 -9.33 8.16 23.67
N LEU A 151 -9.27 9.20 24.50
CA LEU A 151 -8.03 9.90 24.83
C LEU A 151 -7.08 9.01 25.65
N LEU A 152 -7.61 8.14 26.52
CA LEU A 152 -6.79 7.13 27.21
C LEU A 152 -6.20 6.14 26.22
N ASP A 153 -7.02 5.63 25.30
CA ASP A 153 -6.58 4.68 24.27
C ASP A 153 -5.51 5.29 23.37
N GLN A 154 -5.74 6.53 22.91
CA GLN A 154 -4.80 7.25 22.08
C GLN A 154 -3.49 7.58 22.82
N TYR A 155 -3.58 7.89 24.10
CA TYR A 155 -2.43 8.08 24.96
C TYR A 155 -1.62 6.79 25.10
N ASN A 156 -2.28 5.65 25.37
CA ASN A 156 -1.60 4.37 25.52
C ASN A 156 -0.93 3.91 24.23
N LEU A 157 -1.61 4.05 23.08
CA LEU A 157 -1.02 3.80 21.78
C LEU A 157 0.19 4.71 21.55
N SER A 158 0.04 6.02 21.79
CA SER A 158 1.14 6.97 21.63
C SER A 158 2.31 6.68 22.57
N LEU A 159 2.07 6.22 23.78
CA LEU A 159 3.09 5.83 24.76
C LEU A 159 3.86 4.59 24.28
N ALA A 160 3.15 3.53 23.88
CA ALA A 160 3.76 2.30 23.34
C ALA A 160 4.57 2.59 22.08
N GLN A 161 4.04 3.41 21.17
CA GLN A 161 4.77 3.86 19.98
C GLN A 161 6.05 4.62 20.34
N THR A 162 6.00 5.51 21.34
CA THR A 162 7.16 6.29 21.78
C THR A 162 8.21 5.39 22.44
N ALA A 163 7.78 4.33 23.14
CA ALA A 163 8.68 3.32 23.70
C ALA A 163 9.48 2.57 22.62
N LEU A 164 8.94 2.44 21.40
CA LEU A 164 9.60 1.81 20.26
C LEU A 164 10.60 2.72 19.51
N PHE A 165 10.72 4.01 19.86
CA PHE A 165 11.62 4.93 19.15
C PHE A 165 13.09 4.54 19.21
N ASP A 166 13.50 3.80 20.24
CA ASP A 166 14.85 3.27 20.39
C ASP A 166 14.94 1.77 20.12
N ALA A 167 13.89 1.18 19.50
CA ALA A 167 13.91 -0.22 19.10
C ALA A 167 14.90 -0.43 17.94
N THR A 168 15.65 -1.53 18.02
CA THR A 168 16.60 -1.98 16.98
C THR A 168 16.06 -3.14 16.17
N GLU A 169 15.21 -3.96 16.79
CA GLU A 169 14.51 -5.11 16.21
C GLU A 169 13.13 -5.26 16.87
N VAL A 170 12.15 -5.73 16.11
CA VAL A 170 10.80 -6.05 16.58
C VAL A 170 10.39 -7.42 16.05
N ARG A 171 9.85 -8.29 16.91
CA ARG A 171 9.30 -9.60 16.56
C ARG A 171 7.80 -9.56 16.77
N VAL A 172 7.04 -9.94 15.74
CA VAL A 172 5.57 -9.81 15.74
C VAL A 172 4.92 -11.15 15.41
N ARG A 173 3.89 -11.50 16.18
CA ARG A 173 2.90 -12.51 15.84
C ARG A 173 1.55 -11.83 15.74
N SER A 174 0.82 -12.04 14.65
CA SER A 174 -0.46 -11.38 14.39
C SER A 174 -1.42 -12.34 13.71
N SER A 175 -2.71 -12.26 14.07
CA SER A 175 -3.79 -12.97 13.39
C SER A 175 -4.09 -12.42 11.99
N ASP A 176 -3.51 -11.28 11.62
CA ASP A 176 -3.55 -10.71 10.27
C ASP A 176 -2.13 -10.58 9.67
N PRO A 177 -1.53 -11.69 9.23
CA PRO A 177 -0.18 -11.68 8.66
C PRO A 177 -0.10 -10.90 7.35
N LYS A 178 -1.21 -10.76 6.60
CA LYS A 178 -1.24 -10.02 5.34
C LYS A 178 -1.11 -8.52 5.59
N ALA A 179 -1.95 -7.95 6.46
CA ALA A 179 -1.86 -6.54 6.80
C ALA A 179 -0.51 -6.19 7.45
N LEU A 180 0.03 -7.10 8.27
CA LEU A 180 1.36 -6.94 8.87
C LEU A 180 2.46 -6.81 7.81
N VAL A 181 2.51 -7.73 6.84
CA VAL A 181 3.55 -7.73 5.80
C VAL A 181 3.42 -6.52 4.89
N SER A 182 2.21 -6.17 4.47
CA SER A 182 1.93 -4.95 3.69
C SER A 182 2.43 -3.70 4.45
N ALA A 183 2.10 -3.56 5.74
CA ALA A 183 2.59 -2.43 6.52
C ALA A 183 4.13 -2.38 6.66
N ILE A 184 4.79 -3.53 6.78
CA ILE A 184 6.26 -3.63 6.81
C ILE A 184 6.85 -3.14 5.48
N LYS A 185 6.32 -3.62 4.35
CA LYS A 185 6.77 -3.26 3.01
C LYS A 185 6.58 -1.75 2.76
N ARG A 186 5.39 -1.18 3.05
CA ARG A 186 5.12 0.28 2.98
C ARG A 186 6.07 1.11 3.84
N LEU A 187 6.43 0.61 5.01
CA LEU A 187 7.39 1.28 5.91
C LEU A 187 8.85 1.09 5.49
N ARG A 188 9.11 0.32 4.41
CA ARG A 188 10.45 -0.01 3.90
C ARG A 188 11.33 -0.58 5.00
N LEU A 189 10.75 -1.51 5.76
CA LEU A 189 11.43 -2.30 6.79
C LEU A 189 11.82 -3.66 6.21
N MET A 190 12.87 -4.26 6.74
CA MET A 190 13.22 -5.64 6.41
C MET A 190 12.42 -6.58 7.30
N TYR A 191 12.03 -7.73 6.77
CA TYR A 191 11.42 -8.78 7.57
C TYR A 191 11.88 -10.18 7.19
N GLU A 192 11.73 -11.10 8.13
CA GLU A 192 11.90 -12.52 7.96
C GLU A 192 10.75 -13.24 8.68
N ILE A 193 10.10 -14.19 8.00
CA ILE A 193 9.04 -15.01 8.59
C ILE A 193 9.64 -16.35 9.03
N ARG A 194 9.47 -16.70 10.30
CA ARG A 194 10.00 -17.92 10.92
C ARG A 194 8.89 -18.71 11.61
N ARG A 195 9.05 -20.02 11.71
CA ARG A 195 8.28 -20.84 12.66
C ARG A 195 9.09 -20.97 13.96
N PRO A 196 8.55 -20.65 15.15
CA PRO A 196 9.30 -20.66 16.42
C PRO A 196 9.90 -22.01 16.87
N ASN A 197 9.68 -23.11 16.13
CA ASN A 197 9.87 -24.47 16.64
C ASN A 197 11.19 -25.18 16.29
N ASP A 198 12.18 -24.58 15.63
CA ASP A 198 13.41 -25.33 15.26
C ASP A 198 14.73 -24.94 15.96
N GLU A 199 14.85 -23.81 16.68
CA GLU A 199 16.18 -23.44 17.23
C GLU A 199 16.21 -22.89 18.68
N ILE A 200 15.06 -22.67 19.33
CA ILE A 200 15.04 -22.12 20.71
C ILE A 200 14.14 -22.95 21.63
N ARG A 201 14.46 -24.24 21.79
CA ARG A 201 14.26 -24.89 23.10
C ARG A 201 15.52 -24.66 23.93
N ARG A 202 15.55 -23.58 24.71
CA ARG A 202 16.52 -23.47 25.80
C ARG A 202 16.23 -24.61 26.79
N PRO A 203 17.22 -25.42 27.22
CA PRO A 203 16.96 -26.65 28.00
C PRO A 203 16.26 -26.47 29.35
N ASN A 204 15.97 -25.25 29.80
CA ASN A 204 15.46 -24.95 31.14
C ASN A 204 14.13 -24.17 31.17
N ASP A 205 13.41 -24.02 30.06
CA ASP A 205 12.09 -23.35 30.07
C ASP A 205 10.95 -24.39 30.13
N GLU A 206 10.84 -25.08 31.26
CA GLU A 206 9.74 -26.03 31.55
C GLU A 206 8.44 -25.32 31.99
N THR A 207 8.38 -23.99 31.89
CA THR A 207 7.25 -23.18 32.42
C THR A 207 6.40 -22.45 31.39
N ARG A 208 6.72 -22.48 30.10
CA ARG A 208 5.78 -22.02 29.06
C ARG A 208 4.89 -23.17 28.57
N THR A 209 4.17 -23.78 29.50
CA THR A 209 3.11 -24.74 29.21
C THR A 209 1.84 -23.97 28.86
N GLY A 210 1.64 -23.76 27.55
CA GLY A 210 0.35 -23.41 26.96
C GLY A 210 -0.03 -21.93 27.01
N SER A 211 0.03 -21.26 25.86
CA SER A 211 -0.96 -20.23 25.53
C SER A 211 -1.72 -20.73 24.30
N ALA A 212 -2.94 -21.21 24.52
CA ALA A 212 -3.88 -21.59 23.49
C ALA A 212 -4.50 -20.38 22.74
N ASP A 213 -3.78 -19.24 22.70
CA ASP A 213 -4.17 -17.97 22.05
C ASP A 213 -3.03 -17.53 21.10
N LEU A 214 -2.60 -18.42 20.20
CA LEU A 214 -1.54 -18.09 19.26
C LEU A 214 -2.09 -17.18 18.17
N ALA A 215 -1.85 -15.88 18.29
CA ALA A 215 -2.03 -14.89 17.22
C ALA A 215 -1.56 -15.43 15.85
N SER A 216 -0.43 -16.15 15.83
CA SER A 216 0.00 -16.99 14.71
C SER A 216 1.03 -18.02 15.20
N ASP A 217 1.16 -19.14 14.48
CA ASP A 217 2.27 -20.10 14.61
C ASP A 217 3.56 -19.60 13.94
N ARG A 218 3.50 -18.45 13.25
CA ARG A 218 4.60 -17.80 12.56
C ARG A 218 4.96 -16.48 13.23
N GLU A 219 6.25 -16.24 13.38
CA GLU A 219 6.82 -15.00 13.88
C GLU A 219 7.47 -14.22 12.74
N VAL A 220 7.13 -12.94 12.64
CA VAL A 220 7.73 -11.99 11.71
C VAL A 220 8.77 -11.16 12.44
N VAL A 221 10.05 -11.40 12.15
CA VAL A 221 11.17 -10.62 12.69
C VAL A 221 11.39 -9.42 11.78
N VAL A 222 11.18 -8.22 12.30
CA VAL A 222 11.25 -6.95 11.58
C VAL A 222 12.47 -6.16 12.02
N THR A 223 13.28 -5.74 11.07
CA THR A 223 14.52 -4.99 11.31
C THR A 223 14.65 -3.82 10.33
N GLY A 224 15.56 -2.91 10.62
CA GLY A 224 15.86 -1.79 9.72
C GLY A 224 16.93 -2.14 8.67
N PRO A 225 16.91 -1.57 7.45
CA PRO A 225 17.86 -1.87 6.37
C PRO A 225 19.35 -1.94 6.74
N THR A 226 19.83 -1.16 7.71
CA THR A 226 21.25 -1.22 8.13
C THR A 226 21.53 -2.20 9.28
N HIS A 227 20.54 -2.97 9.74
CA HIS A 227 20.68 -3.89 10.88
C HIS A 227 21.80 -4.92 10.66
N LEU A 228 22.03 -5.33 9.41
CA LEU A 228 23.12 -6.26 9.05
C LEU A 228 24.53 -5.70 9.32
N PHE A 229 24.69 -4.38 9.41
CA PHE A 229 25.98 -3.75 9.74
C PHE A 229 26.05 -3.35 11.21
N ARG A 230 24.94 -2.85 11.76
CA ARG A 230 24.82 -2.43 13.16
C ARG A 230 23.36 -2.37 13.58
N ALA A 231 23.10 -2.77 14.82
CA ALA A 231 21.88 -2.39 15.51
C ALA A 231 21.80 -0.85 15.56
N THR A 232 20.72 -0.27 15.04
CA THR A 232 20.54 1.19 14.99
C THR A 232 19.14 1.60 15.35
N ARG A 233 19.03 2.74 16.03
CA ARG A 233 17.76 3.38 16.42
C ARG A 233 17.13 4.18 15.29
N ARG A 234 17.78 4.27 14.12
CA ARG A 234 17.33 5.06 12.96
C ARG A 234 15.92 4.71 12.49
N TYR A 235 15.47 3.48 12.76
CA TYR A 235 14.19 2.95 12.28
C TYR A 235 13.12 2.84 13.36
N GLY A 236 13.40 3.26 14.60
CA GLY A 236 12.44 3.16 15.70
C GLY A 236 11.12 3.88 15.45
N THR A 237 11.13 5.00 14.75
CA THR A 237 9.89 5.70 14.34
C THR A 237 9.06 4.90 13.32
N ARG A 238 9.68 4.05 12.50
CA ARG A 238 8.98 3.14 11.59
C ARG A 238 8.40 1.95 12.35
N PHE A 239 9.16 1.37 13.29
CA PHE A 239 8.63 0.34 14.20
C PHE A 239 7.43 0.85 15.02
N ALA A 240 7.51 2.10 15.49
CA ALA A 240 6.40 2.77 16.15
C ALA A 240 5.16 2.91 15.24
N ARG A 241 5.35 3.24 13.95
CA ARG A 241 4.24 3.29 12.99
C ARG A 241 3.65 1.89 12.71
N LEU A 242 4.50 0.86 12.68
CA LEU A 242 4.07 -0.53 12.47
C LEU A 242 3.13 -1.00 13.58
N LEU A 243 3.38 -0.61 14.83
CA LEU A 243 2.54 -0.99 15.99
C LEU A 243 1.06 -0.66 15.78
N ARG A 244 0.72 0.43 15.06
CA ARG A 244 -0.69 0.74 14.76
C ARG A 244 -1.36 -0.37 13.95
N THR A 245 -0.68 -0.94 12.96
CA THR A 245 -1.21 -2.06 12.16
C THR A 245 -1.29 -3.33 13.01
N VAL A 246 -0.25 -3.60 13.81
CA VAL A 246 -0.22 -4.77 14.71
C VAL A 246 -1.38 -4.74 15.70
N ALA A 247 -1.62 -3.58 16.32
CA ALA A 247 -2.65 -3.40 17.34
C ALA A 247 -4.09 -3.38 16.78
N SER A 248 -4.26 -3.31 15.45
CA SER A 248 -5.56 -3.46 14.79
C SER A 248 -6.01 -4.92 14.64
N ALA A 249 -5.11 -5.90 14.81
CA ALA A 249 -5.46 -7.31 14.70
C ALA A 249 -6.21 -7.82 15.95
N GLU A 250 -7.11 -8.78 15.77
CA GLU A 250 -7.88 -9.40 16.87
C GLU A 250 -6.96 -10.04 17.93
N SER A 251 -5.88 -10.68 17.50
CA SER A 251 -4.88 -11.28 18.38
C SER A 251 -3.49 -10.96 17.89
N TRP A 252 -2.64 -10.43 18.78
CA TRP A 252 -1.27 -10.08 18.46
C TRP A 252 -0.33 -10.16 19.68
N TYR A 253 0.96 -10.28 19.37
CA TYR A 253 2.08 -10.18 20.31
C TYR A 253 3.24 -9.47 19.60
N LEU A 254 3.89 -8.57 20.32
CA LEU A 254 5.04 -7.81 19.86
C LEU A 254 6.13 -7.84 20.93
N GLU A 255 7.32 -8.27 20.55
CA GLU A 255 8.53 -8.16 21.37
C GLU A 255 9.49 -7.22 20.67
N ALA A 256 10.10 -6.28 21.39
CA ALA A 256 11.06 -5.35 20.83
C ALA A 256 12.35 -5.31 21.66
N THR A 257 13.48 -5.31 20.95
CA THR A 257 14.79 -5.04 21.53
C THR A 257 15.01 -3.53 21.54
N ILE A 258 15.08 -2.93 22.72
CA ILE A 258 15.22 -1.49 22.94
C ILE A 258 16.65 -1.16 23.38
N ASP A 259 17.30 -0.21 22.70
CA ASP A 259 18.57 0.36 23.14
C ASP A 259 18.32 1.59 24.04
N ASP A 260 18.12 1.33 25.33
CA ASP A 260 17.90 2.34 26.36
C ASP A 260 19.23 2.90 26.86
N ARG A 261 19.70 3.95 26.19
CA ARG A 261 20.95 4.66 26.54
C ARG A 261 22.18 3.74 26.61
N GLY A 262 22.28 2.77 25.70
CA GLY A 262 23.38 1.81 25.63
C GLY A 262 23.13 0.53 26.43
N THR A 263 22.00 0.42 27.13
CA THR A 263 21.56 -0.82 27.78
C THR A 263 20.46 -1.46 26.94
N GLU A 264 20.69 -2.68 26.48
CA GLU A 264 19.67 -3.47 25.80
C GLU A 264 18.59 -3.90 26.80
N ARG A 265 17.32 -3.70 26.43
CA ARG A 265 16.14 -4.11 27.20
C ARG A 265 15.09 -4.71 26.29
N THR A 266 14.28 -5.61 26.85
CA THR A 266 13.14 -6.18 26.14
C THR A 266 11.85 -5.46 26.53
N LEU A 267 11.09 -5.02 25.52
CA LEU A 267 9.70 -4.60 25.65
C LEU A 267 8.81 -5.70 25.08
N GLU A 268 7.79 -6.11 25.82
CA GLU A 268 6.77 -7.05 25.38
C GLU A 268 5.41 -6.35 25.43
N LEU A 269 4.61 -6.53 24.38
CA LEU A 269 3.25 -6.03 24.25
C LEU A 269 2.37 -7.11 23.61
N SER A 270 1.08 -7.10 23.93
CA SER A 270 0.11 -8.04 23.41
C SER A 270 -1.29 -7.43 23.31
N HIS A 271 -2.20 -8.15 22.67
CA HIS A 271 -3.62 -7.79 22.62
C HIS A 271 -4.31 -7.69 24.00
N ALA A 272 -3.67 -8.17 25.09
CA ALA A 272 -4.16 -8.01 26.45
C ALA A 272 -3.74 -6.67 27.11
N ASP A 273 -2.76 -5.98 26.54
CA ASP A 273 -2.37 -4.64 26.97
C ASP A 273 -3.38 -3.60 26.47
N PRO A 274 -3.57 -2.46 27.16
CA PRO A 274 -4.54 -1.43 26.78
C PRO A 274 -4.04 -0.58 25.60
N VAL A 275 -3.57 -1.22 24.53
CA VAL A 275 -3.07 -0.61 23.30
C VAL A 275 -4.11 -0.82 22.20
N ALA A 276 -5.05 0.11 22.09
CA ALA A 276 -6.09 0.13 21.08
C ALA A 276 -5.82 1.21 20.01
N VAL A 277 -6.47 1.08 18.84
CA VAL A 277 -6.40 2.09 17.77
C VAL A 277 -7.76 2.80 17.68
N PRO A 278 -7.93 3.96 18.34
CA PRO A 278 -9.24 4.62 18.43
C PRO A 278 -9.77 5.15 17.09
N ASP A 279 -8.90 5.44 16.12
CA ASP A 279 -9.25 5.99 14.79
C ASP A 279 -9.05 4.98 13.65
N ALA A 280 -9.28 3.69 13.89
CA ALA A 280 -9.18 2.68 12.85
C ALA A 280 -10.40 2.73 11.91
N GLU A 281 -10.48 3.72 11.03
CA GLU A 281 -11.16 3.47 9.76
C GLU A 281 -10.38 2.34 9.08
N PRO A 282 -11.06 1.28 8.60
CA PRO A 282 -10.37 0.23 7.86
C PRO A 282 -9.68 0.91 6.68
N VAL A 283 -8.35 0.75 6.60
CA VAL A 283 -7.58 1.19 5.43
C VAL A 283 -8.04 0.28 4.28
N THR A 284 -9.10 0.68 3.58
CA THR A 284 -9.69 -0.08 2.48
C THR A 284 -8.93 0.07 1.17
N ASP A 285 -7.94 0.95 1.13
CA ASP A 285 -7.07 1.10 -0.03
C ASP A 285 -5.78 0.31 0.17
N VAL A 286 -5.62 -0.74 -0.62
CA VAL A 286 -4.32 -1.39 -0.87
C VAL A 286 -3.44 -0.35 -1.56
N GLN A 287 -2.84 0.54 -0.78
CA GLN A 287 -1.85 1.49 -1.24
C GLN A 287 -0.55 0.73 -1.49
N PHE A 288 -0.01 0.87 -2.70
CA PHE A 288 1.24 0.26 -3.11
C PHE A 288 2.38 0.51 -2.10
N ASP A 289 3.18 -0.51 -1.84
CA ASP A 289 4.23 -0.45 -0.83
C ASP A 289 5.46 0.34 -1.31
N SER A 290 5.64 0.44 -2.63
CA SER A 290 6.59 1.34 -3.27
C SER A 290 6.01 2.03 -4.51
N GLY A 291 6.56 3.22 -4.85
CA GLY A 291 6.20 3.90 -6.09
C GLY A 291 6.58 3.12 -7.36
N VAL A 292 7.54 2.18 -7.24
CA VAL A 292 7.98 1.31 -8.35
C VAL A 292 6.94 0.23 -8.62
N GLU A 293 6.42 -0.43 -7.58
CA GLU A 293 5.33 -1.40 -7.70
C GLU A 293 4.05 -0.75 -8.23
N ALA A 294 3.72 0.45 -7.73
CA ALA A 294 2.57 1.22 -8.19
C ALA A 294 2.62 1.53 -9.69
N ASP A 295 3.75 2.08 -10.11
CA ASP A 295 3.99 2.43 -11.51
C ASP A 295 4.01 1.19 -12.40
N PHE A 296 4.60 0.09 -11.92
CA PHE A 296 4.62 -1.18 -12.64
C PHE A 296 3.21 -1.76 -12.83
N ALA A 297 2.45 -1.92 -11.75
CA ALA A 297 1.10 -2.49 -11.80
C ALA A 297 0.17 -1.66 -12.70
N ALA A 298 0.18 -0.33 -12.54
CA ALA A 298 -0.62 0.55 -13.38
C ALA A 298 -0.27 0.44 -14.86
N ARG A 299 1.00 0.24 -15.22
CA ARG A 299 1.39 0.08 -16.63
C ARG A 299 1.01 -1.28 -17.19
N ILE A 300 1.09 -2.35 -16.40
CA ILE A 300 0.68 -3.70 -16.80
C ILE A 300 -0.83 -3.81 -16.98
N GLU A 301 -1.62 -3.29 -16.03
CA GLU A 301 -3.09 -3.34 -16.07
C GLU A 301 -3.69 -2.59 -17.28
N ASN A 302 -2.93 -1.69 -17.90
CA ASN A 302 -3.31 -0.99 -19.13
C ASN A 302 -2.93 -1.75 -20.42
N LEU A 303 -2.31 -2.93 -20.31
CA LEU A 303 -2.00 -3.78 -21.45
C LEU A 303 -3.06 -4.87 -21.61
N ASP A 304 -3.38 -5.17 -22.86
CA ASP A 304 -4.21 -6.30 -23.25
C ASP A 304 -3.30 -7.54 -23.38
N LEU A 305 -3.17 -8.30 -22.29
CA LEU A 305 -2.35 -9.51 -22.20
C LEU A 305 -3.26 -10.68 -21.81
N ASP A 306 -2.92 -11.90 -22.24
CA ASP A 306 -3.56 -13.15 -21.78
C ASP A 306 -3.15 -13.54 -20.33
N TRP A 307 -2.70 -12.56 -19.55
CA TRP A 307 -2.20 -12.71 -18.20
C TRP A 307 -2.87 -11.71 -17.26
N ARG A 308 -3.51 -12.23 -16.22
CA ARG A 308 -4.08 -11.44 -15.15
C ARG A 308 -3.05 -11.16 -14.05
N LEU A 309 -2.81 -9.88 -13.78
CA LEU A 309 -1.98 -9.46 -12.65
C LEU A 309 -2.75 -9.57 -11.32
N VAL A 310 -2.20 -10.34 -10.38
CA VAL A 310 -2.66 -10.45 -9.00
C VAL A 310 -1.64 -9.78 -8.08
N ARG A 311 -2.13 -8.84 -7.26
CA ARG A 311 -1.33 -8.14 -6.24
C ARG A 311 -1.37 -8.90 -4.92
N GLU A 312 -0.24 -8.93 -4.21
CA GLU A 312 -0.11 -9.60 -2.91
C GLU A 312 -0.65 -11.06 -2.94
N PRO A 313 -0.07 -11.93 -3.80
CA PRO A 313 -0.51 -13.31 -3.95
C PRO A 313 -0.29 -14.14 -2.69
N GLU A 314 -0.79 -15.37 -2.71
CA GLU A 314 -0.67 -16.29 -1.59
C GLU A 314 0.80 -16.56 -1.20
N PRO A 315 1.12 -16.68 0.10
CA PRO A 315 2.49 -16.92 0.55
C PRO A 315 3.05 -18.25 0.05
N LEU A 316 4.25 -18.22 -0.50
CA LEU A 316 5.02 -19.39 -0.89
C LEU A 316 5.79 -19.95 0.31
N ALA A 317 5.57 -21.22 0.64
CA ALA A 317 6.25 -21.88 1.76
C ALA A 317 7.54 -22.57 1.29
N THR A 318 8.65 -22.32 1.99
CA THR A 318 9.96 -22.94 1.72
C THR A 318 10.52 -23.59 2.98
N GLY A 319 10.25 -24.88 3.19
CA GLY A 319 10.63 -25.59 4.40
C GLY A 319 10.09 -24.91 5.68
N THR A 320 10.97 -24.25 6.44
CA THR A 320 10.63 -23.52 7.69
C THR A 320 10.36 -22.03 7.49
N ARG A 321 10.51 -21.51 6.27
CA ARG A 321 10.39 -20.10 5.91
C ARG A 321 9.22 -19.87 4.96
N VAL A 322 8.87 -18.59 4.80
CA VAL A 322 7.73 -18.15 3.98
C VAL A 322 8.16 -16.91 3.21
N MET A 323 7.92 -16.93 1.90
CA MET A 323 8.12 -15.81 1.00
C MET A 323 6.75 -15.31 0.51
N ILE A 324 6.59 -13.99 0.38
CA ILE A 324 5.38 -13.38 -0.18
C ILE A 324 5.84 -12.51 -1.35
N PRO A 325 5.67 -12.99 -2.60
CA PRO A 325 5.95 -12.21 -3.81
C PRO A 325 5.17 -10.90 -3.84
N ASP A 326 5.61 -9.94 -4.66
CA ASP A 326 4.88 -8.69 -4.86
C ASP A 326 3.67 -8.88 -5.78
N PHE A 327 3.86 -9.68 -6.84
CA PHE A 327 2.82 -9.98 -7.83
C PHE A 327 2.81 -11.45 -8.23
N ALA A 328 1.69 -11.90 -8.79
CA ALA A 328 1.59 -13.10 -9.60
C ALA A 328 0.89 -12.76 -10.92
N PHE A 329 1.31 -13.40 -12.00
CA PHE A 329 0.64 -13.41 -13.29
C PHE A 329 -0.08 -14.73 -13.43
N GLU A 330 -1.41 -14.71 -13.50
CA GLU A 330 -2.24 -15.87 -13.76
C GLU A 330 -2.53 -15.92 -15.26
N TYR A 331 -2.28 -17.06 -15.90
CA TYR A 331 -2.60 -17.22 -17.32
C TYR A 331 -4.12 -17.40 -17.50
N ASP A 332 -4.72 -16.65 -18.42
CA ASP A 332 -6.19 -16.61 -18.59
C ASP A 332 -6.77 -17.87 -19.26
N HIS A 333 -5.91 -18.75 -19.77
CA HIS A 333 -6.31 -19.99 -20.46
C HIS A 333 -5.92 -21.24 -19.66
N GLY A 334 -6.72 -22.30 -19.78
CA GLY A 334 -6.48 -23.56 -19.10
C GLY A 334 -5.30 -24.32 -19.71
N VAL A 335 -4.46 -24.91 -18.85
CA VAL A 335 -3.31 -25.71 -19.28
C VAL A 335 -3.68 -27.20 -19.32
N PRO A 336 -3.34 -27.95 -20.40
CA PRO A 336 -3.57 -29.39 -20.46
C PRO A 336 -2.80 -30.14 -19.36
N ASP A 337 -3.48 -30.98 -18.58
CA ASP A 337 -2.81 -31.86 -17.61
C ASP A 337 -2.13 -33.04 -18.33
N VAL A 338 -0.81 -32.94 -18.52
CA VAL A 338 0.02 -33.98 -19.17
C VAL A 338 0.25 -35.22 -18.29
N ASP A 339 -0.06 -35.14 -16.98
CA ASP A 339 0.11 -36.23 -16.02
C ASP A 339 -1.21 -36.99 -15.72
N ALA A 340 -2.33 -36.57 -16.31
CA ALA A 340 -3.61 -37.26 -16.21
C ALA A 340 -3.54 -38.60 -16.97
N VAL A 341 -3.13 -39.65 -16.26
CA VAL A 341 -3.12 -41.03 -16.75
C VAL A 341 -4.48 -41.36 -17.35
N ASP A 342 -4.44 -41.73 -18.64
CA ASP A 342 -5.50 -42.20 -19.52
C ASP A 342 -6.59 -43.00 -18.78
N SER A 343 -7.58 -42.29 -18.24
CA SER A 343 -8.84 -42.87 -17.80
C SER A 343 -9.83 -42.61 -18.93
N GLY A 344 -9.76 -43.49 -19.93
CA GLY A 344 -10.50 -43.41 -21.18
C GLY A 344 -11.97 -43.00 -21.02
N ALA A 345 -12.22 -41.71 -21.20
CA ALA A 345 -13.50 -41.08 -21.55
C ALA A 345 -13.28 -39.56 -21.69
N GLY A 346 -12.82 -39.10 -22.86
CA GLY A 346 -13.22 -37.82 -23.49
C GLY A 346 -13.18 -36.50 -22.70
N SER A 347 -12.50 -36.38 -21.57
CA SER A 347 -12.38 -35.13 -20.82
C SER A 347 -11.01 -35.08 -20.14
N ALA A 348 -9.98 -34.68 -20.88
CA ALA A 348 -8.76 -34.20 -20.26
C ALA A 348 -9.13 -32.98 -19.41
N SER A 349 -8.97 -33.08 -18.10
CA SER A 349 -9.21 -31.98 -17.16
C SER A 349 -8.25 -30.84 -17.53
N ARG A 350 -8.76 -29.76 -18.14
CA ARG A 350 -7.99 -28.55 -18.52
C ARG A 350 -8.10 -27.48 -17.44
N ASP A 351 -7.81 -27.86 -16.20
CA ASP A 351 -8.08 -27.04 -15.00
C ASP A 351 -6.82 -26.81 -14.14
N ARG A 352 -5.62 -26.73 -14.74
CA ARG A 352 -4.47 -26.20 -14.00
C ARG A 352 -4.34 -24.70 -14.29
N ASP A 353 -4.46 -23.89 -13.25
CA ASP A 353 -4.09 -22.48 -13.26
C ASP A 353 -2.56 -22.38 -13.32
N PHE A 354 -2.03 -21.82 -14.41
CA PHE A 354 -0.59 -21.55 -14.52
C PHE A 354 -0.28 -20.16 -13.98
N ARG A 355 0.73 -20.08 -13.11
CA ARG A 355 1.09 -18.86 -12.40
C ARG A 355 2.58 -18.60 -12.44
N VAL A 356 2.92 -17.36 -12.76
CA VAL A 356 4.28 -16.85 -12.74
C VAL A 356 4.38 -15.76 -11.68
N TYR A 357 5.20 -15.94 -10.66
CA TYR A 357 5.37 -14.98 -9.57
C TYR A 357 6.41 -13.91 -9.93
N LEU A 358 6.26 -12.71 -9.39
CA LEU A 358 7.23 -11.61 -9.54
C LEU A 358 7.54 -10.98 -8.19
N GLU A 359 8.83 -10.89 -7.86
CA GLU A 359 9.37 -10.13 -6.74
C GLU A 359 10.20 -8.95 -7.27
N ILE A 360 9.93 -7.73 -6.79
CA ILE A 360 10.69 -6.52 -7.12
C ILE A 360 11.71 -6.22 -6.01
N MET A 361 12.96 -6.59 -6.24
CA MET A 361 14.09 -6.33 -5.36
C MET A 361 14.71 -4.96 -5.66
N GLY A 362 14.38 -3.95 -4.84
CA GLY A 362 14.99 -2.61 -4.92
C GLY A 362 15.98 -2.29 -3.80
N PHE A 363 15.46 -1.95 -2.62
CA PHE A 363 16.21 -1.22 -1.58
C PHE A 363 16.97 -2.13 -0.60
N TRP A 364 17.71 -3.11 -1.11
CA TRP A 364 18.25 -4.20 -0.30
C TRP A 364 19.78 -4.16 -0.19
N THR A 365 20.30 -4.62 0.94
CA THR A 365 21.75 -4.79 1.13
C THR A 365 22.23 -6.12 0.52
N PRO A 366 23.49 -6.26 0.07
CA PRO A 366 24.00 -7.51 -0.50
C PRO A 366 23.78 -8.76 0.36
N ASP A 367 23.94 -8.67 1.69
CA ASP A 367 23.71 -9.81 2.58
C ASP A 367 22.23 -10.14 2.79
N TYR A 368 21.31 -9.15 2.67
CA TYR A 368 19.88 -9.41 2.64
C TYR A 368 19.48 -10.09 1.34
N VAL A 369 20.05 -9.62 0.23
CA VAL A 369 19.88 -10.26 -1.07
C VAL A 369 20.33 -11.72 -0.96
N LYS A 370 21.54 -12.02 -0.45
CA LYS A 370 21.97 -13.41 -0.22
C LYS A 370 20.98 -14.23 0.62
N LYS A 371 20.40 -13.67 1.68
CA LYS A 371 19.38 -14.36 2.50
C LYS A 371 18.09 -14.62 1.74
N LYS A 372 17.61 -13.64 0.97
CA LYS A 372 16.45 -13.81 0.06
C LYS A 372 16.76 -14.85 -1.00
N LEU A 373 17.94 -14.82 -1.62
CA LEU A 373 18.40 -15.83 -2.57
C LEU A 373 18.41 -17.23 -1.94
N ALA A 374 18.87 -17.37 -0.70
CA ALA A 374 18.80 -18.64 0.03
C ALA A 374 17.36 -19.08 0.36
N GLN A 375 16.39 -18.16 0.42
CA GLN A 375 14.97 -18.52 0.49
C GLN A 375 14.45 -18.98 -0.87
N LEU A 376 14.94 -18.39 -1.97
CA LEU A 376 14.60 -18.81 -3.34
C LEU A 376 15.12 -20.23 -3.66
N GLU A 377 16.28 -20.61 -3.10
CA GLU A 377 16.84 -21.96 -3.24
C GLU A 377 15.91 -23.08 -2.72
N GLY A 378 14.98 -22.77 -1.81
CA GLY A 378 14.03 -23.73 -1.26
C GLY A 378 12.68 -23.77 -1.98
N LEU A 379 12.48 -22.97 -3.03
CA LEU A 379 11.28 -23.00 -3.88
C LEU A 379 11.51 -24.02 -4.99
N GLU A 380 11.13 -25.27 -4.75
CA GLU A 380 11.01 -26.27 -5.81
C GLU A 380 9.65 -26.07 -6.51
N ASP A 381 9.61 -26.18 -7.84
CA ASP A 381 8.40 -26.15 -8.67
C ASP A 381 7.61 -24.81 -8.70
N VAL A 382 8.30 -23.66 -8.62
CA VAL A 382 7.67 -22.33 -8.75
C VAL A 382 8.33 -21.49 -9.84
N ASP A 383 7.55 -21.04 -10.83
CA ASP A 383 7.99 -20.06 -11.81
C ASP A 383 8.09 -18.67 -11.18
N LEU A 384 9.31 -18.20 -10.91
CA LEU A 384 9.57 -16.92 -10.25
C LEU A 384 10.48 -16.01 -11.09
N LEU A 385 9.99 -14.80 -11.34
CA LEU A 385 10.74 -13.68 -11.87
C LEU A 385 11.19 -12.80 -10.71
N VAL A 386 12.41 -12.31 -10.80
CA VAL A 386 12.95 -11.36 -9.84
C VAL A 386 13.41 -10.11 -10.59
N ALA A 387 12.71 -9.00 -10.40
CA ALA A 387 13.17 -7.70 -10.89
C ALA A 387 14.21 -7.14 -9.92
N VAL A 388 15.41 -6.85 -10.39
CA VAL A 388 16.57 -6.51 -9.54
C VAL A 388 17.06 -5.12 -9.89
N ASP A 389 17.17 -4.23 -8.89
CA ASP A 389 17.81 -2.93 -9.10
C ASP A 389 19.29 -3.14 -9.49
N GLU A 390 19.73 -2.54 -10.59
CA GLU A 390 21.08 -2.70 -11.16
C GLU A 390 22.18 -2.38 -10.14
N SER A 391 21.91 -1.52 -9.15
CA SER A 391 22.86 -1.19 -8.09
C SER A 391 23.18 -2.36 -7.15
N LEU A 392 22.37 -3.41 -7.14
CA LEU A 392 22.55 -4.60 -6.31
C LEU A 392 23.58 -5.59 -6.88
N GLY A 393 23.74 -5.63 -8.21
CA GLY A 393 24.75 -6.48 -8.86
C GLY A 393 24.58 -7.99 -8.69
N VAL A 394 23.35 -8.49 -8.43
CA VAL A 394 23.07 -9.91 -8.14
C VAL A 394 22.34 -10.67 -9.26
N GLY A 395 22.14 -10.05 -10.42
CA GLY A 395 21.35 -10.64 -11.50
C GLY A 395 21.88 -12.00 -11.98
N GLU A 396 23.20 -12.15 -12.08
CA GLU A 396 23.83 -13.42 -12.49
C GLU A 396 23.60 -14.53 -11.45
N GLU A 397 23.62 -14.21 -10.16
CA GLU A 397 23.40 -15.16 -9.07
C GLU A 397 21.96 -15.69 -9.05
N ILE A 398 20.99 -14.87 -9.47
CA ILE A 398 19.57 -15.25 -9.59
C ILE A 398 19.36 -16.16 -10.79
N ALA A 399 19.87 -15.76 -11.96
CA ALA A 399 19.78 -16.54 -13.19
C ALA A 399 20.41 -17.94 -13.05
N ALA A 400 21.51 -18.06 -12.29
CA ALA A 400 22.16 -19.35 -12.03
C ALA A 400 21.31 -20.33 -11.20
N ARG A 401 20.21 -19.86 -10.57
CA ARG A 401 19.34 -20.64 -9.69
C ARG A 401 17.99 -20.98 -10.34
N ASP A 402 17.92 -20.95 -11.67
CA ASP A 402 16.71 -21.19 -12.46
C ASP A 402 15.60 -20.14 -12.26
N HIS A 403 15.92 -19.02 -11.59
CA HIS A 403 15.04 -17.87 -11.45
C HIS A 403 15.38 -16.82 -12.51
N ARG A 404 14.39 -16.18 -13.12
CA ARG A 404 14.64 -15.18 -14.17
C ARG A 404 14.91 -13.81 -13.56
N ALA A 405 16.13 -13.30 -13.73
CA ALA A 405 16.53 -11.98 -13.25
C ALA A 405 16.25 -10.89 -14.29
N ILE A 406 15.48 -9.86 -13.92
CA ILE A 406 15.16 -8.71 -14.77
C ILE A 406 15.80 -7.46 -14.17
N PRO A 407 16.95 -6.98 -14.68
CA PRO A 407 17.58 -5.78 -14.15
C PRO A 407 16.72 -4.53 -14.41
N TYR A 408 16.70 -3.60 -13.46
CA TYR A 408 16.04 -2.31 -13.64
C TYR A 408 16.78 -1.16 -12.95
N SER A 409 16.51 0.07 -13.42
CA SER A 409 17.00 1.31 -12.80
C SER A 409 15.85 2.29 -12.67
N GLY A 410 15.48 2.64 -11.44
CA GLY A 410 14.37 3.56 -11.14
C GLY A 410 12.97 2.97 -11.33
N SER A 411 12.69 2.28 -12.46
CA SER A 411 11.41 1.60 -12.72
C SER A 411 11.61 0.27 -13.44
N VAL A 412 10.80 -0.74 -13.12
CA VAL A 412 10.78 -2.02 -13.84
C VAL A 412 10.23 -1.80 -15.24
N ARG A 413 10.96 -2.26 -16.26
CA ARG A 413 10.55 -2.14 -17.66
C ARG A 413 9.53 -3.23 -17.96
N VAL A 414 8.29 -2.81 -18.21
CA VAL A 414 7.18 -3.72 -18.55
C VAL A 414 7.51 -4.64 -19.70
N LYS A 415 8.17 -4.11 -20.75
CA LYS A 415 8.60 -4.93 -21.89
C LYS A 415 9.44 -6.14 -21.46
N ASP A 416 10.39 -5.95 -20.55
CA ASP A 416 11.32 -7.02 -20.18
C ASP A 416 10.60 -8.13 -19.39
N VAL A 417 9.50 -7.81 -18.70
CA VAL A 417 8.60 -8.80 -18.07
C VAL A 417 7.71 -9.48 -19.11
N VAL A 418 7.11 -8.71 -20.03
CA VAL A 418 6.25 -9.23 -21.10
C VAL A 418 7.03 -10.17 -22.03
N ASP A 419 8.26 -9.84 -22.39
CA ASP A 419 9.12 -10.69 -23.23
C ASP A 419 9.33 -12.08 -22.57
N VAL A 420 9.41 -12.13 -21.23
CA VAL A 420 9.48 -13.39 -20.46
C VAL A 420 8.12 -14.11 -20.46
N LEU A 421 7.02 -13.40 -20.18
CA LEU A 421 5.68 -13.99 -20.20
C LEU A 421 5.35 -14.58 -21.58
N GLN A 422 5.79 -13.95 -22.67
CA GLN A 422 5.64 -14.44 -24.03
C GLN A 422 6.46 -15.70 -24.33
N GLU A 423 7.54 -15.98 -23.59
CA GLU A 423 8.21 -17.28 -23.68
C GLU A 423 7.33 -18.39 -23.10
N TYR A 424 6.80 -18.18 -21.88
CA TYR A 424 5.85 -19.10 -21.27
C TYR A 424 4.59 -19.30 -22.13
N GLU A 425 4.01 -18.22 -22.62
CA GLU A 425 2.83 -18.25 -23.48
C GLU A 425 3.04 -19.10 -24.73
N ARG A 426 4.20 -18.97 -25.40
CA ARG A 426 4.52 -19.79 -26.58
C ARG A 426 4.55 -21.28 -26.27
N ASP A 427 5.13 -21.65 -25.13
CA ASP A 427 5.21 -23.05 -24.70
C ASP A 427 3.81 -23.58 -24.34
N LEU A 428 3.03 -22.82 -23.56
CA LEU A 428 1.65 -23.14 -23.18
C LEU A 428 0.72 -23.26 -24.40
N VAL A 429 0.87 -22.38 -25.39
CA VAL A 429 0.12 -22.42 -26.66
C VAL A 429 0.51 -23.65 -27.48
N ALA A 430 1.81 -24.01 -27.53
CA ALA A 430 2.26 -25.19 -28.25
C ALA A 430 1.73 -26.48 -27.61
N GLU A 431 1.74 -26.58 -26.29
CA GLU A 431 1.15 -27.68 -25.53
C GLU A 431 -0.35 -27.80 -25.76
N SER A 432 -1.07 -26.68 -25.66
CA SER A 432 -2.50 -26.59 -25.94
C SER A 432 -2.85 -27.00 -27.37
N ALA A 433 -2.03 -26.58 -28.34
CA ALA A 433 -2.17 -26.97 -29.73
C ALA A 433 -1.93 -28.47 -29.92
N ALA A 434 -0.91 -29.05 -29.29
CA ALA A 434 -0.64 -30.50 -29.36
C ALA A 434 -1.76 -31.34 -28.74
N ALA A 435 -2.41 -30.84 -27.70
CA ALA A 435 -3.55 -31.50 -27.03
C ALA A 435 -4.86 -31.43 -27.82
N LEU A 436 -4.96 -30.59 -28.85
CA LEU A 436 -6.13 -30.49 -29.72
C LEU A 436 -6.02 -31.41 -30.95
N PRO A 437 -7.15 -31.95 -31.45
CA PRO A 437 -7.20 -32.64 -32.73
C PRO A 437 -6.57 -31.81 -33.86
N ALA A 438 -6.02 -32.46 -34.89
CA ALA A 438 -5.48 -31.76 -36.06
C ALA A 438 -6.59 -31.08 -36.89
N GLU A 439 -7.74 -31.75 -36.98
CA GLU A 439 -8.95 -31.27 -37.65
C GLU A 439 -10.03 -30.93 -36.62
N LEU A 440 -10.62 -29.74 -36.74
CA LEU A 440 -11.74 -29.29 -35.92
C LEU A 440 -12.94 -28.98 -36.81
N VAL A 441 -14.11 -29.44 -36.41
CA VAL A 441 -15.37 -29.20 -37.12
C VAL A 441 -16.36 -28.55 -36.17
N PRO A 442 -16.44 -27.20 -36.15
CA PRO A 442 -17.45 -26.50 -35.38
C PRO A 442 -18.87 -26.82 -35.84
N GLU A 443 -19.82 -26.90 -34.90
CA GLU A 443 -21.24 -27.10 -35.23
C GLU A 443 -21.86 -25.83 -35.85
N ASP A 444 -21.40 -24.64 -35.46
CA ASP A 444 -21.95 -23.39 -35.94
C ASP A 444 -21.65 -23.16 -37.43
N ASP A 445 -22.59 -22.52 -38.12
CA ASP A 445 -22.37 -22.05 -39.50
C ASP A 445 -21.33 -20.92 -39.55
N VAL A 446 -21.22 -20.13 -38.47
CA VAL A 446 -20.31 -19.00 -38.29
C VAL A 446 -19.78 -19.01 -36.85
N VAL A 447 -18.46 -19.00 -36.66
CA VAL A 447 -17.84 -18.91 -35.33
C VAL A 447 -16.51 -18.15 -35.35
N GLY A 448 -16.31 -17.23 -34.42
CA GLY A 448 -15.03 -16.55 -34.22
C GLY A 448 -13.98 -17.48 -33.61
N LEU A 449 -12.71 -17.33 -33.99
CA LEU A 449 -11.62 -18.15 -33.47
C LEU A 449 -11.48 -18.03 -31.94
N GLU A 450 -11.71 -16.84 -31.38
CA GLU A 450 -11.71 -16.59 -29.94
C GLU A 450 -12.82 -17.36 -29.22
N SER A 451 -14.03 -17.34 -29.78
CA SER A 451 -15.16 -18.09 -29.21
C SER A 451 -14.92 -19.59 -29.27
N LEU A 452 -14.35 -20.08 -30.39
CA LEU A 452 -13.99 -21.49 -30.51
C LEU A 452 -12.88 -21.87 -29.53
N ALA A 453 -11.85 -21.04 -29.40
CA ALA A 453 -10.74 -21.26 -28.48
C ALA A 453 -11.22 -21.26 -27.01
N ALA A 454 -12.10 -20.34 -26.64
CA ALA A 454 -12.72 -20.28 -25.32
C ALA A 454 -13.55 -21.54 -24.99
N ARG A 455 -14.27 -22.12 -25.96
CA ARG A 455 -14.98 -23.41 -25.77
C ARG A 455 -14.02 -24.57 -25.48
N HIS A 456 -12.78 -24.45 -25.96
CA HIS A 456 -11.71 -25.39 -25.68
C HIS A 456 -10.84 -24.95 -24.48
N GLY A 457 -11.09 -23.79 -23.87
CA GLY A 457 -10.29 -23.26 -22.77
C GLY A 457 -8.83 -22.92 -23.16
N VAL A 458 -8.57 -22.60 -24.43
CA VAL A 458 -7.20 -22.30 -24.94
C VAL A 458 -7.14 -20.90 -25.56
N SER A 459 -5.92 -20.40 -25.78
CA SER A 459 -5.70 -19.21 -26.62
C SER A 459 -6.10 -19.47 -28.07
N ALA A 460 -6.57 -18.43 -28.77
CA ALA A 460 -6.89 -18.50 -30.19
C ALA A 460 -5.67 -18.89 -31.05
N ASP A 461 -4.45 -18.60 -30.57
CA ASP A 461 -3.22 -18.95 -31.28
C ASP A 461 -2.97 -20.45 -31.31
N ALA A 462 -3.50 -21.22 -30.35
CA ALA A 462 -3.44 -22.68 -30.38
C ALA A 462 -4.22 -23.29 -31.56
N LEU A 463 -5.14 -22.52 -32.16
CA LEU A 463 -5.92 -22.91 -33.33
C LEU A 463 -5.21 -22.59 -34.66
N ALA A 464 -4.10 -21.85 -34.65
CA ALA A 464 -3.50 -21.31 -35.86
C ALA A 464 -3.04 -22.39 -36.87
N ALA A 465 -2.57 -23.54 -36.37
CA ALA A 465 -2.11 -24.66 -37.18
C ALA A 465 -3.20 -25.73 -37.44
N LYS A 466 -4.43 -25.50 -36.99
CA LYS A 466 -5.54 -26.46 -37.12
C LYS A 466 -6.26 -26.30 -38.45
N THR A 467 -6.78 -27.40 -38.96
CA THR A 467 -7.57 -27.41 -40.19
C THR A 467 -9.06 -27.49 -39.86
N PHE A 468 -9.88 -26.85 -40.69
CA PHE A 468 -11.32 -26.76 -40.52
C PHE A 468 -12.01 -27.27 -41.81
N PRO A 469 -12.25 -28.58 -41.96
CA PRO A 469 -12.70 -29.16 -43.23
C PRO A 469 -14.05 -28.65 -43.74
N GLU A 470 -14.95 -28.23 -42.85
CA GLU A 470 -16.30 -27.75 -43.20
C GLU A 470 -16.41 -26.22 -43.28
N HIS A 471 -15.34 -25.48 -42.97
CA HIS A 471 -15.35 -24.01 -42.88
C HIS A 471 -14.22 -23.39 -43.67
N GLU A 472 -14.49 -22.23 -44.26
CA GLU A 472 -13.47 -21.33 -44.76
C GLU A 472 -13.10 -20.32 -43.67
N ARG A 473 -11.80 -20.11 -43.45
CA ARG A 473 -11.31 -19.08 -42.55
C ARG A 473 -11.28 -17.73 -43.28
N VAL A 474 -12.11 -16.80 -42.82
CA VAL A 474 -12.16 -15.42 -43.30
C VAL A 474 -11.76 -14.50 -42.15
N GLY A 475 -10.55 -13.95 -42.22
CA GLY A 475 -9.96 -13.18 -41.12
C GLY A 475 -9.82 -14.02 -39.84
N ARG A 476 -10.53 -13.61 -38.79
CA ARG A 476 -10.60 -14.30 -37.48
C ARG A 476 -11.88 -15.12 -37.28
N THR A 477 -12.65 -15.36 -38.35
CA THR A 477 -13.92 -16.09 -38.30
C THR A 477 -13.89 -17.32 -39.21
N LEU A 478 -14.49 -18.41 -38.77
CA LEU A 478 -14.75 -19.61 -39.55
C LEU A 478 -16.18 -19.57 -40.07
N VAL A 479 -16.35 -19.72 -41.39
CA VAL A 479 -17.64 -19.58 -42.06
C VAL A 479 -17.86 -20.78 -42.98
N ARG A 480 -19.00 -21.46 -42.87
CA ARG A 480 -19.34 -22.55 -43.79
C ARG A 480 -19.55 -22.00 -45.22
N PRO A 481 -19.13 -22.71 -46.28
CA PRO A 481 -19.29 -22.25 -47.67
C PRO A 481 -20.71 -21.82 -48.04
N GLY A 482 -21.74 -22.53 -47.54
CA GLY A 482 -23.15 -22.18 -47.81
C GLY A 482 -23.57 -20.80 -47.28
N VAL A 483 -22.93 -20.29 -46.23
CA VAL A 483 -23.17 -18.92 -45.74
C VAL A 483 -22.51 -17.90 -46.68
N LEU A 484 -21.29 -18.17 -47.15
CA LEU A 484 -20.61 -17.31 -48.11
C LEU A 484 -21.38 -17.21 -49.43
N GLU A 485 -21.91 -18.32 -49.94
CA GLU A 485 -22.76 -18.34 -51.14
C GLU A 485 -24.04 -17.52 -50.93
N ALA A 486 -24.68 -17.63 -49.75
CA ALA A 486 -25.87 -16.86 -49.42
C ALA A 486 -25.60 -15.36 -49.29
N LEU A 487 -24.40 -14.97 -48.83
CA LEU A 487 -23.95 -13.59 -48.77
C LEU A 487 -23.61 -13.05 -50.17
N ALA A 488 -22.92 -13.83 -51.00
CA ALA A 488 -22.59 -13.48 -52.38
C ALA A 488 -23.84 -13.19 -53.22
N ALA A 489 -24.95 -13.92 -52.96
CA ALA A 489 -26.23 -13.70 -53.63
C ALA A 489 -27.00 -12.45 -53.14
N LYS A 490 -26.62 -11.87 -51.99
CA LYS A 490 -27.28 -10.70 -51.40
C LYS A 490 -26.48 -9.40 -51.60
N ILE A 491 -25.16 -9.50 -51.73
CA ILE A 491 -24.27 -8.34 -51.84
C ILE A 491 -24.00 -8.07 -53.32
N GLU A 492 -24.36 -6.88 -53.78
CA GLU A 492 -24.17 -6.42 -55.16
C GLU A 492 -23.27 -5.18 -55.23
N PRO A 493 -22.55 -4.96 -56.35
CA PRO A 493 -21.83 -3.72 -56.60
C PRO A 493 -22.76 -2.51 -56.56
N GLY A 494 -22.36 -1.46 -55.85
CA GLY A 494 -23.13 -0.23 -55.65
C GLY A 494 -23.90 -0.17 -54.33
N MET A 495 -23.90 -1.24 -53.52
CA MET A 495 -24.48 -1.20 -52.17
C MET A 495 -23.66 -0.32 -51.23
N ALA A 496 -24.34 0.36 -50.31
CA ALA A 496 -23.68 1.12 -49.25
C ALA A 496 -23.04 0.17 -48.22
N LEU A 497 -21.84 0.50 -47.74
CA LEU A 497 -21.10 -0.31 -46.77
C LEU A 497 -21.92 -0.61 -45.52
N GLY A 498 -22.64 0.39 -44.97
CA GLY A 498 -23.47 0.19 -43.78
C GLY A 498 -24.65 -0.76 -43.99
N GLU A 499 -25.17 -0.85 -45.22
CA GLU A 499 -26.20 -1.84 -45.58
C GLU A 499 -25.60 -3.25 -45.60
N VAL A 500 -24.39 -3.38 -46.14
CA VAL A 500 -23.66 -4.66 -46.13
C VAL A 500 -23.25 -5.07 -44.72
N GLU A 501 -22.77 -4.14 -43.89
CA GLU A 501 -22.45 -4.40 -42.48
C GLU A 501 -23.67 -4.91 -41.72
N SER A 502 -24.86 -4.35 -41.97
CA SER A 502 -26.11 -4.85 -41.38
C SER A 502 -26.42 -6.30 -41.80
N ILE A 503 -26.22 -6.65 -43.09
CA ILE A 503 -26.42 -8.01 -43.60
C ILE A 503 -25.42 -9.00 -42.98
N LEU A 504 -24.19 -8.57 -42.71
CA LEU A 504 -23.15 -9.37 -42.07
C LEU A 504 -23.43 -9.56 -40.57
N GLU A 505 -23.84 -8.51 -39.87
CA GLU A 505 -24.21 -8.56 -38.45
C GLU A 505 -25.38 -9.51 -38.18
N GLU A 506 -26.38 -9.58 -39.07
CA GLU A 506 -27.48 -10.57 -38.99
C GLU A 506 -27.00 -12.03 -38.96
N ARG A 507 -25.78 -12.28 -39.43
CA ARG A 507 -25.14 -13.61 -39.47
C ARG A 507 -24.01 -13.76 -38.46
N GLY A 508 -23.82 -12.80 -37.54
CA GLY A 508 -22.77 -12.82 -36.53
C GLY A 508 -21.38 -12.52 -37.07
N LEU A 509 -21.29 -11.81 -38.21
CA LEU A 509 -20.03 -11.47 -38.87
C LEU A 509 -19.71 -9.99 -38.67
N SER A 510 -18.56 -9.69 -38.05
CA SER A 510 -18.14 -8.32 -37.73
C SER A 510 -16.99 -7.76 -38.58
N ASP A 511 -16.20 -8.61 -39.25
CA ASP A 511 -15.08 -8.19 -40.10
C ASP A 511 -15.53 -8.02 -41.57
N SER A 512 -16.19 -6.89 -41.84
CA SER A 512 -16.71 -6.55 -43.16
C SER A 512 -15.62 -6.49 -44.23
N SER A 513 -14.41 -6.08 -43.87
CA SER A 513 -13.29 -5.95 -44.80
C SER A 513 -12.75 -7.29 -45.28
N ALA A 514 -12.52 -8.25 -44.37
CA ALA A 514 -12.05 -9.58 -44.74
C ALA A 514 -13.09 -10.33 -45.58
N LEU A 515 -14.38 -10.21 -45.24
CA LEU A 515 -15.48 -10.87 -45.95
C LEU A 515 -15.71 -10.29 -47.34
N LEU A 516 -15.74 -8.97 -47.49
CA LEU A 516 -15.84 -8.34 -48.81
C LEU A 516 -14.67 -8.74 -49.70
N SER A 517 -13.45 -8.76 -49.15
CA SER A 517 -12.26 -9.22 -49.88
C SER A 517 -12.39 -10.67 -50.35
N GLN A 518 -12.93 -11.57 -49.52
CA GLN A 518 -13.15 -12.99 -49.86
C GLN A 518 -14.22 -13.14 -50.94
N LEU A 519 -15.28 -12.33 -50.90
CA LEU A 519 -16.37 -12.33 -51.87
C LEU A 519 -16.02 -11.63 -53.20
N GLY A 520 -14.79 -11.11 -53.34
CA GLY A 520 -14.34 -10.46 -54.58
C GLY A 520 -14.71 -8.97 -54.69
N TYR A 521 -15.00 -8.32 -53.56
CA TYR A 521 -15.35 -6.91 -53.49
C TYR A 521 -14.28 -6.07 -52.78
N ARG A 522 -14.32 -4.76 -53.02
CA ARG A 522 -13.56 -3.74 -52.28
C ARG A 522 -14.46 -2.54 -51.95
N VAL A 523 -14.08 -1.77 -50.95
CA VAL A 523 -14.79 -0.53 -50.59
C VAL A 523 -14.16 0.66 -51.29
N GLU A 524 -14.97 1.46 -51.98
CA GLU A 524 -14.61 2.78 -52.47
C GLU A 524 -15.15 3.85 -51.50
N TRP A 525 -14.24 4.66 -50.96
CA TRP A 525 -14.56 5.64 -49.92
C TRP A 525 -14.87 7.01 -50.51
N GLU A 526 -16.09 7.51 -50.32
CA GLU A 526 -16.49 8.87 -50.70
C GLU A 526 -16.35 9.84 -49.51
N GLY A 527 -15.13 9.98 -49.00
CA GLY A 527 -14.83 10.84 -47.86
C GLY A 527 -15.48 10.38 -46.56
N LEU A 528 -16.00 11.32 -45.75
CA LEU A 528 -16.65 11.03 -44.45
C LEU A 528 -18.11 10.53 -44.58
N GLY A 529 -18.63 10.42 -45.80
CA GLY A 529 -20.03 10.07 -46.09
C GLY A 529 -20.34 8.57 -46.09
N GLY A 530 -19.34 7.70 -45.96
CA GLY A 530 -19.45 6.26 -46.03
C GLY A 530 -18.72 5.65 -47.22
N GLY A 531 -18.74 4.32 -47.31
CA GLY A 531 -18.15 3.56 -48.40
C GLY A 531 -19.19 2.89 -49.28
N THR A 532 -18.87 2.66 -50.55
CA THR A 532 -19.68 1.89 -51.50
C THR A 532 -18.93 0.63 -51.90
N VAL A 533 -19.63 -0.51 -51.95
CA VAL A 533 -19.04 -1.78 -52.36
C VAL A 533 -18.91 -1.83 -53.88
N VAL A 534 -17.72 -2.13 -54.39
CA VAL A 534 -17.44 -2.27 -55.82
C VAL A 534 -16.69 -3.58 -56.09
N GLU A 535 -16.81 -4.14 -57.29
CA GLU A 535 -16.01 -5.31 -57.68
C GLU A 535 -14.52 -5.00 -57.60
N ARG A 536 -13.76 -6.01 -57.19
CA ARG A 536 -12.32 -5.90 -56.97
C ARG A 536 -11.51 -5.87 -58.27
#